data_AF-A0A959LKA1-F1
#
_entry.id   AF-A0A959LKA1-F1
#
_cell.length_a   1.000
_cell.length_b   1.000
_cell.length_c   1.000
_cell.angle_alpha   90.00
_cell.angle_beta   90.00
_cell.angle_gamma   90.00
#
_symmetry.space_group_name_H-M   'P 1'
#
loop_
_entity.id
_entity.type
_entity.pdbx_description
1 polymer ?
#
loop_
_entity_poly.entity_id
_entity_poly.type
_entity_poly.pdbx_seq_one_letter_code
_entity_poly.pdbx_strand_id
1 'polypeptide(L)'
;MKKEIKGNAILKKPEYPGGIKALKAFIAKHLSYPPEALENRIEGTVHLRYGIDHTGKVTDVKIIKGIGGGCDEEAVRLVRMLAFNLEHTRGVRVLFHKKIQIHFRLPVERPVRQPVQEIGYTITPAKKTTPETSRPQKSYTITITYS
;
A
#
# COMPACT_ATOMS: atom_id res chain seq x y z
N MET A 1 17.96 30.89 -18.95
CA MET A 1 19.19 30.24 -18.43
C MET A 1 18.81 28.99 -17.63
N LYS A 2 19.26 27.80 -18.03
CA LYS A 2 19.29 26.60 -17.17
C LYS A 2 20.72 26.47 -16.66
N LYS A 3 20.95 26.71 -15.37
CA LYS A 3 22.28 26.59 -14.76
C LYS A 3 22.54 25.09 -14.57
N GLU A 4 23.19 24.46 -15.54
CA GLU A 4 23.64 23.07 -15.43
C GLU A 4 24.83 23.02 -14.47
N ILE A 5 24.54 22.67 -13.22
CA ILE A 5 25.54 22.43 -12.18
C ILE A 5 26.27 21.13 -12.48
N LYS A 6 27.41 21.23 -13.17
CA LYS A 6 28.49 20.23 -13.11
C LYS A 6 29.00 20.19 -11.67
N GLY A 7 28.56 19.21 -10.91
CA GLY A 7 29.05 18.95 -9.56
C GLY A 7 29.05 17.47 -9.31
N ASN A 8 30.23 16.92 -8.98
CA ASN A 8 30.45 15.53 -8.58
C ASN A 8 29.80 15.22 -7.19
N ALA A 9 28.72 15.91 -6.84
CA ALA A 9 27.99 15.74 -5.59
C ALA A 9 27.16 14.48 -5.69
N ILE A 10 27.53 13.48 -4.91
CA ILE A 10 26.76 12.24 -4.75
C ILE A 10 25.44 12.62 -4.06
N LEU A 11 24.42 12.93 -4.88
CA LEU A 11 23.10 13.29 -4.40
C LEU A 11 22.42 12.04 -3.84
N LYS A 12 22.35 11.95 -2.51
CA LYS A 12 21.58 10.89 -1.84
C LYS A 12 20.09 11.10 -2.08
N LYS A 13 19.38 10.02 -2.38
CA LYS A 13 17.94 10.05 -2.62
C LYS A 13 17.21 10.28 -1.29
N PRO A 14 16.09 11.03 -1.27
CA PRO A 14 15.26 11.16 -0.07
C PRO A 14 14.68 9.81 0.32
N GLU A 15 14.90 9.42 1.56
CA GLU A 15 14.31 8.23 2.16
C GLU A 15 13.43 8.62 3.35
N TYR A 16 12.30 7.94 3.48
CA TYR A 16 11.42 8.15 4.64
C TYR A 16 12.11 7.54 5.88
N PRO A 17 12.02 8.16 7.06
CA PRO A 17 12.56 7.56 8.28
C PRO A 17 11.96 6.16 8.51
N GLY A 18 12.82 5.14 8.61
CA GLY A 18 12.40 3.73 8.69
C GLY A 18 12.05 3.09 7.33
N GLY A 19 12.37 3.76 6.23
CA GLY A 19 12.23 3.26 4.86
C GLY A 19 10.79 3.11 4.39
N ILE A 20 10.62 2.34 3.30
CA ILE A 20 9.32 2.18 2.63
C ILE A 20 8.30 1.45 3.52
N LYS A 21 8.76 0.55 4.40
CA LYS A 21 7.89 -0.18 5.33
C LYS A 21 7.24 0.76 6.35
N ALA A 22 8.03 1.64 6.97
CA ALA A 22 7.53 2.64 7.92
C ALA A 22 6.58 3.62 7.24
N LEU A 23 6.88 4.04 6.01
CA LEU A 23 5.99 4.89 5.22
C LEU A 23 4.62 4.23 5.00
N LYS A 24 4.60 2.96 4.58
CA LYS A 24 3.35 2.20 4.38
C LYS A 24 2.58 2.03 5.69
N ALA A 25 3.27 1.74 6.78
CA ALA A 25 2.65 1.60 8.10
C ALA A 25 2.08 2.94 8.60
N PHE A 26 2.78 4.04 8.39
CA PHE A 26 2.30 5.38 8.72
C PHE A 26 1.03 5.71 7.93
N ILE A 27 1.03 5.46 6.62
CA ILE A 27 -0.15 5.65 5.78
C ILE A 27 -1.31 4.81 6.32
N ALA A 28 -1.12 3.50 6.51
CA ALA A 28 -2.19 2.62 7.01
C ALA A 28 -2.72 3.04 8.39
N LYS A 29 -1.86 3.57 9.28
CA LYS A 29 -2.23 4.02 10.63
C LYS A 29 -3.02 5.34 10.62
N HIS A 30 -2.67 6.25 9.72
CA HIS A 30 -3.27 7.60 9.67
C HIS A 30 -4.35 7.75 8.59
N LEU A 31 -4.54 6.73 7.75
CA LEU A 31 -5.55 6.67 6.71
C LEU A 31 -6.94 6.65 7.35
N SER A 32 -7.68 7.73 7.12
CA SER A 32 -9.10 7.81 7.44
C SER A 32 -9.89 7.58 6.16
N TYR A 33 -10.90 6.71 6.20
CA TYR A 33 -11.79 6.53 5.07
C TYR A 33 -12.91 7.57 5.14
N PRO A 34 -13.10 8.43 4.12
CA PRO A 34 -14.19 9.38 4.10
C PRO A 34 -15.56 8.68 4.16
N PRO A 35 -16.55 9.23 4.87
CA PRO A 35 -17.90 8.65 4.93
C PRO A 35 -18.52 8.55 3.54
N GLU A 36 -18.36 9.58 2.70
CA GLU A 36 -18.88 9.59 1.33
C GLU A 36 -18.34 8.42 0.48
N ALA A 37 -17.05 8.09 0.61
CA ALA A 37 -16.48 6.95 -0.08
C ALA A 37 -16.94 5.59 0.49
N LEU A 38 -17.25 5.51 1.80
CA LEU A 38 -17.83 4.31 2.41
C LEU A 38 -19.26 4.07 1.93
N GLU A 39 -20.09 5.11 1.95
CA GLU A 39 -21.50 5.06 1.53
C GLU A 39 -21.63 4.66 0.05
N ASN A 40 -20.78 5.25 -0.80
CA ASN A 40 -20.76 4.97 -2.23
C ASN A 40 -19.94 3.70 -2.59
N ARG A 41 -19.40 2.99 -1.60
CA ARG A 41 -18.53 1.81 -1.79
C ARG A 41 -17.42 2.05 -2.82
N ILE A 42 -16.81 3.24 -2.77
CA ILE A 42 -15.76 3.63 -3.70
C ILE A 42 -14.46 3.01 -3.21
N GLU A 43 -13.86 2.14 -4.00
CA GLU A 43 -12.54 1.56 -3.75
C GLU A 43 -11.57 1.87 -4.90
N GLY A 44 -10.27 1.91 -4.61
CA GLY A 44 -9.28 2.13 -5.66
C GLY A 44 -7.93 2.61 -5.19
N THR A 45 -7.17 3.17 -6.12
CA THR A 45 -5.80 3.65 -5.88
C THR A 45 -5.66 5.08 -6.33
N VAL A 46 -5.40 5.97 -5.38
CA VAL A 46 -5.08 7.37 -5.64
C VAL A 46 -3.59 7.48 -5.94
N HIS A 47 -3.26 8.08 -7.08
CA HIS A 47 -1.88 8.34 -7.49
C HIS A 47 -1.57 9.82 -7.29
N LEU A 48 -0.58 10.11 -6.47
CA LEU A 48 -0.13 11.49 -6.23
C LEU A 48 1.33 11.65 -6.63
N ARG A 49 1.64 12.85 -7.11
CA ARG A 49 2.99 13.37 -7.24
C ARG A 49 3.21 14.41 -6.15
N TYR A 50 4.38 14.42 -5.56
CA TYR A 50 4.78 15.47 -4.62
C TYR A 50 6.26 15.79 -4.76
N GLY A 51 6.61 17.03 -4.45
CA GLY A 51 7.97 17.51 -4.24
C GLY A 51 8.44 17.23 -2.81
N ILE A 52 9.72 16.97 -2.63
CA ILE A 52 10.39 16.95 -1.33
C ILE A 52 11.47 18.01 -1.41
N ASP A 53 11.32 19.04 -0.58
CA ASP A 53 12.27 20.15 -0.50
C ASP A 53 13.53 19.72 0.25
N HIS A 54 14.61 20.50 0.12
CA HIS A 54 15.90 20.24 0.74
C HIS A 54 15.86 20.05 2.28
N THR A 55 14.82 20.57 2.95
CA THR A 55 14.60 20.38 4.40
C THR A 55 13.87 19.08 4.75
N GLY A 56 13.51 18.26 3.77
CA GLY A 56 12.74 17.03 3.97
C GLY A 56 11.22 17.23 4.05
N LYS A 57 10.74 18.46 3.85
CA LYS A 57 9.30 18.78 3.84
C LYS A 57 8.69 18.49 2.48
N VAL A 58 7.46 17.99 2.48
CA VAL A 58 6.70 17.76 1.26
C VAL A 58 6.11 19.08 0.73
N THR A 59 6.31 19.35 -0.56
CA THR A 59 5.85 20.52 -1.30
C THR A 59 5.23 20.09 -2.64
N ASP A 60 4.53 20.99 -3.35
CA ASP A 60 3.94 20.74 -4.68
C ASP A 60 3.17 19.40 -4.81
N VAL A 61 2.22 19.14 -3.90
CA VAL A 61 1.38 17.94 -3.95
C VAL A 61 0.35 18.09 -5.06
N LYS A 62 0.35 17.14 -6.01
CA LYS A 62 -0.55 17.09 -7.17
C LYS A 62 -1.14 15.71 -7.32
N ILE A 63 -2.45 15.64 -7.50
CA ILE A 63 -3.16 14.39 -7.80
C ILE A 63 -2.96 14.09 -9.29
N ILE A 64 -2.38 12.93 -9.61
CA ILE A 64 -2.24 12.44 -10.99
C ILE A 64 -3.49 11.69 -11.41
N LYS A 65 -3.98 10.82 -10.52
CA LYS A 65 -5.18 10.01 -10.74
C LYS A 65 -5.92 9.90 -9.42
N GLY A 66 -7.08 10.54 -9.35
CA GLY A 66 -8.00 10.44 -8.23
C GLY A 66 -9.01 9.33 -8.41
N ILE A 67 -9.70 9.00 -7.32
CA ILE A 67 -10.86 8.09 -7.34
C ILE A 67 -12.16 8.79 -6.92
N GLY A 68 -12.10 10.03 -6.40
CA GLY A 68 -13.27 10.76 -5.91
C GLY A 68 -13.73 10.32 -4.52
N GLY A 69 -14.93 10.77 -4.11
CA GLY A 69 -15.54 10.37 -2.83
C GLY A 69 -14.84 10.93 -1.58
N GLY A 70 -14.07 12.01 -1.70
CA GLY A 70 -13.22 12.54 -0.62
C GLY A 70 -11.90 11.80 -0.41
N CYS A 71 -11.62 10.71 -1.14
CA CYS A 71 -10.38 9.95 -0.98
C CYS A 71 -9.16 10.75 -1.42
N ASP A 72 -9.34 11.64 -2.39
CA ASP A 72 -8.28 12.48 -2.94
C ASP A 72 -7.77 13.50 -1.92
N GLU A 73 -8.69 14.12 -1.18
CA GLU A 73 -8.38 15.09 -0.11
C GLU A 73 -7.67 14.41 1.07
N GLU A 74 -8.17 13.25 1.51
CA GLU A 74 -7.50 12.46 2.55
C GLU A 74 -6.11 12.01 2.11
N ALA A 75 -5.94 11.63 0.85
CA ALA A 75 -4.64 11.27 0.31
C ALA A 75 -3.67 12.47 0.30
N VAL A 76 -4.13 13.66 -0.08
CA VAL A 76 -3.33 14.90 -0.02
C VAL A 76 -2.94 15.23 1.43
N ARG A 77 -3.88 15.09 2.37
CA ARG A 77 -3.63 15.32 3.81
C ARG A 77 -2.52 14.42 4.32
N LEU A 78 -2.58 13.12 4.03
CA LEU A 78 -1.56 12.16 4.42
C LEU A 78 -0.18 12.49 3.86
N VAL A 79 -0.11 12.81 2.57
CA VAL A 79 1.15 13.15 1.89
C VAL A 79 1.78 14.41 2.48
N ARG A 80 0.97 15.41 2.87
CA ARG A 80 1.45 16.63 3.54
C ARG A 80 2.00 16.39 4.94
N MET A 81 1.53 15.36 5.63
CA MET A 81 2.03 14.99 6.97
C MET A 81 3.37 14.25 6.93
N LEU A 82 3.83 13.82 5.76
CA LEU A 82 5.10 13.12 5.64
C LEU A 82 6.29 14.07 5.82
N ALA A 83 7.27 13.62 6.61
CA ALA A 83 8.57 14.26 6.74
C ALA A 83 9.66 13.25 6.36
N PHE A 84 10.55 13.65 5.46
CA PHE A 84 11.65 12.83 4.97
C PHE A 84 12.96 13.25 5.62
N ASN A 85 13.84 12.29 5.88
CA ASN A 85 15.19 12.63 6.33
C ASN A 85 16.07 12.84 5.08
N LEU A 86 16.67 14.01 4.99
CA LEU A 86 17.57 14.38 3.91
C LEU A 86 18.91 14.76 4.52
N GLU A 87 19.98 14.17 3.98
CA GLU A 87 21.31 14.66 4.28
C GLU A 87 21.54 15.98 3.54
N HIS A 88 21.94 17.01 4.28
CA HIS A 88 22.28 18.30 3.70
C HIS A 88 23.43 18.15 2.70
N THR A 89 23.14 18.39 1.43
CA THR A 89 24.18 18.49 0.40
C THR A 89 24.79 19.89 0.47
N ARG A 90 26.11 20.00 0.63
CA ARG A 90 26.81 21.29 0.75
C ARG A 90 26.53 22.18 -0.46
N GLY A 91 25.75 23.25 -0.25
CA GLY A 91 25.56 24.34 -1.21
C GLY A 91 24.52 24.13 -2.32
N VAL A 92 23.81 22.99 -2.38
CA VAL A 92 22.80 22.73 -3.41
C VAL A 92 21.43 22.48 -2.79
N ARG A 93 20.48 23.37 -3.06
CA ARG A 93 19.06 23.14 -2.77
C ARG A 93 18.48 22.26 -3.87
N VAL A 94 18.04 21.06 -3.51
CA VAL A 94 17.45 20.11 -4.46
C VAL A 94 15.99 19.88 -4.10
N LEU A 95 15.13 19.92 -5.12
CA LEU A 95 13.72 19.53 -5.04
C LEU A 95 13.55 18.17 -5.71
N PHE A 96 13.12 17.16 -4.94
CA PHE A 96 12.88 15.82 -5.47
C PHE A 96 11.41 15.62 -5.79
N HIS A 97 11.07 15.19 -7.00
CA HIS A 97 9.71 14.77 -7.30
C HIS A 97 9.55 13.26 -7.13
N LYS A 98 8.61 12.85 -6.29
CA LYS A 98 8.22 11.45 -6.08
C LYS A 98 6.76 11.22 -6.42
N LYS A 99 6.43 9.96 -6.70
CA LYS A 99 5.07 9.48 -6.90
C LYS A 99 4.74 8.47 -5.80
N ILE A 100 3.52 8.51 -5.29
CA ILE A 100 3.01 7.56 -4.31
C ILE A 100 1.62 7.09 -4.72
N GLN A 101 1.34 5.83 -4.40
CA GLN A 101 0.05 5.18 -4.58
C GLN A 101 -0.52 4.89 -3.20
N ILE A 102 -1.72 5.41 -2.94
CA ILE A 102 -2.46 5.15 -1.70
C ILE A 102 -3.67 4.30 -2.06
N HIS A 103 -3.75 3.13 -1.42
CA HIS A 103 -4.77 2.13 -1.72
C HIS A 103 -5.92 2.31 -0.72
N PHE A 104 -7.10 2.66 -1.23
CA PHE A 104 -8.33 2.69 -0.48
C PHE A 104 -9.07 1.38 -0.74
N ARG A 105 -9.17 0.56 0.30
CA ARG A 105 -9.86 -0.73 0.26
C ARG A 105 -11.00 -0.68 1.25
N LEU A 106 -12.19 -1.03 0.81
CA LEU A 106 -13.31 -1.19 1.70
C LEU A 106 -12.99 -2.30 2.72
N PRO A 107 -13.33 -2.10 4.01
CA PRO A 107 -13.30 -3.19 4.95
C PRO A 107 -14.33 -4.21 4.49
N VAL A 108 -13.88 -5.39 4.05
CA VAL A 108 -14.76 -6.49 3.72
C VAL A 108 -15.53 -6.82 5.00
N GLU A 109 -16.82 -6.52 5.02
CA GLU A 109 -17.74 -7.05 6.02
C GLU A 109 -17.64 -8.57 5.90
N ARG A 110 -16.89 -9.19 6.82
CA ARG A 110 -16.89 -10.65 6.89
C ARG A 110 -18.32 -11.01 7.27
N PRO A 111 -19.05 -11.81 6.47
CA PRO A 111 -20.34 -12.29 6.92
C PRO A 111 -20.08 -12.98 8.26
N VAL A 112 -20.67 -12.42 9.32
CA VAL A 112 -20.64 -13.03 10.64
C VAL A 112 -21.24 -14.42 10.44
N ARG A 113 -20.43 -15.47 10.57
CA ARG A 113 -20.94 -16.84 10.59
C ARG A 113 -21.89 -16.89 11.78
N GLN A 114 -23.19 -16.83 11.51
CA GLN A 114 -24.22 -17.10 12.49
C GLN A 114 -23.94 -18.50 13.07
N PRO A 115 -24.11 -18.71 14.39
CA PRO A 115 -23.83 -20.01 14.99
C PRO A 115 -24.57 -21.09 14.20
N VAL A 116 -23.80 -22.07 13.72
CA VAL A 116 -24.31 -23.21 12.97
C VAL A 116 -25.32 -23.91 13.88
N GLN A 117 -26.60 -23.91 13.50
CA GLN A 117 -27.62 -24.65 14.23
C GLN A 117 -27.31 -26.14 14.05
N GLU A 118 -27.03 -26.80 15.17
CA GLU A 118 -26.65 -28.21 15.26
C GLU A 118 -27.85 -29.08 14.87
N ILE A 119 -27.95 -29.46 13.60
CA ILE A 119 -28.94 -30.44 13.15
C ILE A 119 -28.34 -31.82 13.43
N GLY A 120 -28.74 -32.41 14.55
CA GLY A 120 -28.41 -33.77 14.90
C GLY A 120 -29.02 -34.76 13.90
N TYR A 121 -28.18 -35.60 13.28
CA TYR A 121 -28.60 -36.90 12.80
C TYR A 121 -27.48 -37.91 13.04
N THR A 122 -27.81 -38.92 13.85
CA THR A 122 -26.98 -40.08 14.12
C THR A 122 -26.95 -40.97 12.89
N ILE A 123 -25.76 -41.28 12.37
CA ILE A 123 -25.56 -42.47 11.55
C ILE A 123 -24.36 -43.23 12.13
N THR A 124 -24.67 -44.42 12.64
CA THR A 124 -23.78 -45.43 13.23
C THR A 124 -22.73 -45.91 12.19
N PRO A 125 -21.55 -46.38 12.61
CA PRO A 125 -20.29 -46.21 11.87
C PRO A 125 -19.92 -47.39 10.94
N ALA A 126 -19.10 -47.11 9.92
CA ALA A 126 -18.32 -48.12 9.20
C ALA A 126 -16.88 -47.62 8.91
N LYS A 127 -16.05 -47.72 9.95
CA LYS A 127 -14.65 -48.21 9.96
C LYS A 127 -13.69 -47.81 8.79
N LYS A 128 -12.69 -46.97 9.13
CA LYS A 128 -11.21 -47.24 9.17
C LYS A 128 -10.45 -45.95 8.82
N THR A 129 -9.92 -45.21 9.80
CA THR A 129 -8.57 -45.33 10.41
C THR A 129 -7.61 -44.25 9.86
N THR A 130 -7.39 -43.19 10.66
CA THR A 130 -6.23 -42.28 10.60
C THR A 130 -4.94 -43.08 10.86
N PRO A 131 -3.76 -42.67 10.35
CA PRO A 131 -2.98 -41.64 11.04
C PRO A 131 -2.18 -40.69 10.12
N GLU A 132 -1.99 -39.45 10.60
CA GLU A 132 -0.70 -38.74 10.74
C GLU A 132 0.32 -38.67 9.57
N THR A 133 0.94 -37.48 9.46
CA THR A 133 2.36 -37.25 9.13
C THR A 133 2.73 -36.63 7.77
N SER A 134 3.42 -35.48 7.90
CA SER A 134 4.49 -34.88 7.08
C SER A 134 4.26 -34.34 5.66
N ARG A 135 4.82 -33.13 5.44
CA ARG A 135 5.14 -32.44 4.16
C ARG A 135 5.97 -33.38 3.23
N PRO A 136 6.12 -33.16 1.89
CA PRO A 136 5.89 -31.94 1.09
C PRO A 136 5.18 -32.17 -0.28
N GLN A 137 4.35 -31.23 -0.76
CA GLN A 137 3.76 -31.35 -2.11
C GLN A 137 4.72 -30.82 -3.19
N LYS A 138 5.35 -31.75 -3.92
CA LYS A 138 6.14 -31.52 -5.15
C LYS A 138 5.19 -31.27 -6.34
N SER A 139 5.60 -30.32 -7.18
CA SER A 139 4.97 -29.80 -8.40
C SER A 139 4.81 -30.83 -9.51
N TYR A 140 3.71 -30.76 -10.28
CA TYR A 140 3.48 -31.58 -11.47
C TYR A 140 3.79 -30.81 -12.76
N THR A 141 4.42 -31.51 -13.68
CA THR A 141 4.76 -31.11 -15.06
C THR A 141 3.52 -31.18 -15.96
N ILE A 142 3.37 -30.25 -16.89
CA ILE A 142 2.40 -30.33 -17.99
C ILE A 142 3.19 -30.60 -19.27
N THR A 143 2.90 -31.71 -19.95
CA THR A 143 3.29 -31.94 -21.34
C THR A 143 2.06 -31.73 -22.22
N ILE A 144 2.15 -30.78 -23.16
CA ILE A 144 1.17 -30.63 -24.23
C ILE A 144 1.92 -30.86 -25.53
N THR A 145 1.64 -31.98 -26.19
CA THR A 145 2.07 -32.27 -27.57
C THR A 145 0.94 -31.87 -28.51
N TYR A 146 1.28 -31.13 -29.58
CA TYR A 146 0.34 -30.77 -30.64
C TYR A 146 0.64 -31.57 -31.91
N SER A 147 -0.46 -32.09 -32.49
CA SER A 147 -0.69 -32.50 -33.89
C SER A 147 0.16 -33.62 -34.48
#